data_AF-R5PZV9-F1
#
_entry.id   AF-R5PZV9-F1
#
_cell.length_a   1.000
_cell.length_b   1.000
_cell.length_c   1.000
_cell.angle_alpha   90.00
_cell.angle_beta   90.00
_cell.angle_gamma   90.00
#
_symmetry.space_group_name_H-M   'P 1'
#
loop_
_entity.id
_entity.type
_entity.pdbx_description
1 polymer ?
#
loop_
_entity_poly.entity_id
_entity_poly.type
_entity_poly.pdbx_seq_one_letter_code
_entity_poly.pdbx_strand_id
1 'polypeptide(L)'
;MAQKDLRTLIRLHKWALDDKQRKLGQLLRFEAALYNRKNLIARQYAEEERVANENQTAALTFGTYVEWYIAERDRVIQAIEENKLEILKVRDEILDAFQELKTFEITQENRDKREKEELERKMGAVLDEIGLNLYRRKKSEEAELQKKPASSS
;
A
#
# COMPACT_ATOMS: atom_id res chain seq x y z
N MET A 1 9.25 -22.00 12.98
CA MET A 1 8.75 -20.82 13.73
C MET A 1 8.98 -19.50 12.98
N ALA A 2 10.12 -19.28 12.32
CA ALA A 2 10.45 -18.03 11.62
C ALA A 2 9.54 -17.60 10.43
N GLN A 3 8.83 -18.53 9.77
CA GLN A 3 7.95 -18.20 8.63
C GLN A 3 6.64 -17.52 9.06
N LYS A 4 6.07 -17.94 10.20
CA LYS A 4 4.82 -17.37 10.74
C LYS A 4 5.04 -15.94 11.26
N ASP A 5 6.25 -15.66 11.68
CA ASP A 5 6.71 -14.38 12.21
C ASP A 5 6.81 -13.31 11.09
N LEU A 6 7.49 -13.64 9.98
CA LEU A 6 7.65 -12.72 8.85
C LEU A 6 6.32 -12.36 8.16
N ARG A 7 5.40 -13.31 8.00
CA ARG A 7 4.04 -13.03 7.47
C ARG A 7 3.24 -12.11 8.38
N THR A 8 3.47 -12.19 9.69
CA THR A 8 2.82 -11.31 10.67
C THR A 8 3.38 -9.89 10.58
N LEU A 9 4.71 -9.76 10.44
CA LEU A 9 5.35 -8.47 10.19
C LEU A 9 4.86 -7.83 8.89
N ILE A 10 4.78 -8.57 7.78
CA ILE A 10 4.24 -8.04 6.50
C ILE A 10 2.84 -7.46 6.70
N ARG A 11 1.97 -8.14 7.46
CA ARG A 11 0.61 -7.64 7.73
C ARG A 11 0.64 -6.36 8.57
N LEU A 12 1.51 -6.28 9.57
CA LEU A 12 1.70 -5.09 10.38
C LEU A 12 2.14 -3.90 9.52
N HIS A 13 3.14 -4.09 8.65
CA HIS A 13 3.63 -3.04 7.76
C HIS A 13 2.58 -2.61 6.72
N LYS A 14 1.75 -3.54 6.21
CA LYS A 14 0.59 -3.19 5.37
C LYS A 14 -0.38 -2.28 6.10
N TRP A 15 -0.73 -2.64 7.32
CA TRP A 15 -1.64 -1.83 8.13
C TRP A 15 -1.06 -0.44 8.43
N ALA A 16 0.24 -0.36 8.73
CA ALA A 16 0.92 0.92 8.94
C ALA A 16 0.93 1.78 7.68
N LEU A 17 1.18 1.19 6.50
CA LEU A 17 1.11 1.89 5.21
C LEU A 17 -0.30 2.41 4.93
N ASP A 18 -1.33 1.57 5.15
CA ASP A 18 -2.73 1.95 4.96
C ASP A 18 -3.13 3.12 5.88
N ASP A 19 -2.62 3.13 7.12
CA ASP A 19 -2.90 4.23 8.05
C ASP A 19 -2.27 5.55 7.60
N LYS A 20 -1.03 5.51 7.11
CA LYS A 20 -0.38 6.69 6.53
C LYS A 20 -1.11 7.19 5.27
N GLN A 21 -1.56 6.29 4.40
CA GLN A 21 -2.38 6.64 3.23
C GLN A 21 -3.72 7.26 3.65
N ARG A 22 -4.35 6.75 4.71
CA ARG A 22 -5.57 7.34 5.27
C ARG A 22 -5.31 8.75 5.79
N LYS A 23 -4.19 8.98 6.49
CA LYS A 23 -3.76 10.31 6.95
C LYS A 23 -3.57 11.26 5.76
N LEU A 24 -2.88 10.84 4.71
CA LEU A 24 -2.73 11.62 3.48
C LEU A 24 -4.09 11.99 2.88
N GLY A 25 -5.03 11.04 2.83
CA GLY A 25 -6.38 11.31 2.36
C GLY A 25 -7.13 12.34 3.21
N GLN A 26 -6.92 12.37 4.52
CA GLN A 26 -7.48 13.41 5.39
C GLN A 26 -6.89 14.79 5.10
N LEU A 27 -5.56 14.88 4.95
CA LEU A 27 -4.87 16.14 4.63
C LEU A 27 -5.29 16.71 3.28
N LEU A 28 -5.48 15.86 2.27
CA LEU A 28 -5.96 16.29 0.94
C LEU A 28 -7.41 16.81 0.99
N ARG A 29 -8.28 16.16 1.77
CA ARG A 29 -9.66 16.68 1.99
C ARG A 29 -9.64 18.01 2.73
N PHE A 30 -8.76 18.15 3.72
CA PHE A 30 -8.59 19.40 4.45
C PHE A 30 -8.06 20.51 3.54
N GLU A 31 -7.10 20.21 2.66
CA GLU A 31 -6.60 21.14 1.65
C GLU A 31 -7.74 21.67 0.75
N ALA A 32 -8.57 20.76 0.23
CA ALA A 32 -9.72 21.12 -0.58
C ALA A 32 -10.72 22.01 0.19
N ALA A 33 -10.95 21.71 1.48
CA ALA A 33 -11.79 22.54 2.34
C ALA A 33 -11.22 23.95 2.53
N LEU A 34 -9.90 24.09 2.69
CA LEU A 34 -9.23 25.39 2.78
C LEU A 34 -9.36 26.20 1.50
N TYR A 35 -9.18 25.59 0.32
CA TYR A 35 -9.41 26.27 -0.96
C TYR A 35 -10.87 26.70 -1.13
N ASN A 36 -11.82 25.85 -0.75
CA ASN A 36 -13.23 26.21 -0.75
C ASN A 36 -13.53 27.38 0.19
N ARG A 37 -12.93 27.40 1.38
CA ARG A 37 -13.04 28.50 2.33
C ARG A 37 -12.47 29.80 1.73
N LYS A 38 -11.29 29.76 1.13
CA LYS A 38 -10.66 30.89 0.44
C LYS A 38 -11.58 31.48 -0.64
N ASN A 39 -12.17 30.63 -1.47
CA ASN A 39 -13.08 31.06 -2.53
C ASN A 39 -14.40 31.60 -1.97
N LEU A 40 -14.90 31.04 -0.88
CA LEU A 40 -16.11 31.52 -0.20
C LEU A 40 -15.90 32.94 0.36
N ILE A 41 -14.82 33.17 1.12
CA ILE A 41 -14.56 34.49 1.72
C ILE A 41 -14.29 35.56 0.65
N ALA A 42 -13.67 35.19 -0.48
CA ALA A 42 -13.46 36.11 -1.60
C ALA A 42 -14.79 36.52 -2.26
N ARG A 43 -15.74 35.59 -2.41
CA ARG A 43 -17.09 35.91 -2.91
C ARG A 43 -17.87 36.79 -1.93
N GLN A 44 -17.79 36.49 -0.64
CA GLN A 44 -18.41 37.30 0.40
C GLN A 44 -17.84 38.73 0.40
N TYR A 45 -16.52 38.87 0.25
CA TYR A 45 -15.88 40.17 0.12
C TYR A 45 -16.41 40.98 -1.07
N ALA A 46 -16.52 40.37 -2.26
CA ALA A 46 -17.02 41.07 -3.44
C ALA A 46 -18.48 41.55 -3.26
N GLU A 47 -19.31 40.78 -2.56
CA GLU A 47 -20.68 41.19 -2.25
C GLU A 47 -20.72 42.34 -1.23
N GLU A 48 -19.94 42.27 -0.16
CA GLU A 48 -19.84 43.35 0.83
C GLU A 48 -19.30 44.64 0.21
N GLU A 49 -18.34 44.54 -0.70
CA GLU A 49 -17.83 45.68 -1.48
C GLU A 49 -18.94 46.31 -2.35
N ARG A 50 -19.74 45.48 -3.03
CA ARG A 50 -20.88 45.94 -3.83
C ARG A 50 -21.91 46.67 -2.96
N VAL A 51 -22.29 46.09 -1.82
CA VAL A 51 -23.26 46.68 -0.90
C VAL A 51 -22.74 47.99 -0.30
N ALA A 52 -21.47 48.06 0.08
CA ALA A 52 -20.85 49.27 0.58
C ALA A 52 -20.85 50.41 -0.46
N ASN A 53 -20.66 50.08 -1.74
CA ASN A 53 -20.73 51.06 -2.83
C ASN A 53 -22.15 51.60 -3.08
N GLU A 54 -23.18 50.79 -2.80
CA GLU A 54 -24.59 51.15 -3.01
C GLU A 54 -25.26 51.79 -1.79
N ASN A 55 -24.73 51.57 -0.57
CA ASN A 55 -25.33 52.01 0.68
C ASN A 55 -24.33 52.74 1.59
N GLN A 56 -24.59 54.03 1.81
CA GLN A 56 -23.74 54.90 2.63
C GLN A 56 -23.60 54.44 4.08
N THR A 57 -24.61 53.76 4.66
CA THR A 57 -24.51 53.21 6.02
C THR A 57 -23.56 52.02 6.06
N ALA A 58 -23.62 51.14 5.04
CA ALA A 58 -22.72 50.00 4.92
C ALA A 58 -21.27 50.43 4.65
N ALA A 59 -21.08 51.51 3.86
CA ALA A 59 -19.77 52.10 3.59
C ALA A 59 -19.02 52.50 4.87
N LEU A 60 -19.72 52.97 5.90
CA LEU A 60 -19.12 53.38 7.17
C LEU A 60 -18.47 52.21 7.92
N THR A 61 -19.01 51.00 7.79
CA THR A 61 -18.52 49.79 8.47
C THR A 61 -17.61 48.92 7.60
N PHE A 62 -17.55 49.19 6.29
CA PHE A 62 -16.83 48.35 5.33
C PHE A 62 -15.32 48.25 5.62
N GLY A 63 -14.68 49.33 6.08
CA GLY A 63 -13.25 49.32 6.43
C GLY A 63 -12.88 48.23 7.45
N THR A 64 -13.68 48.07 8.50
CA THR A 64 -13.49 47.00 9.50
C THR A 64 -13.66 45.61 8.89
N TYR A 65 -14.59 45.45 7.95
CA TYR A 65 -14.77 44.20 7.22
C TYR A 65 -13.57 43.87 6.32
N VAL A 66 -12.99 44.87 5.65
CA VAL A 66 -11.76 44.71 4.85
C VAL A 66 -10.60 44.20 5.70
N GLU A 67 -10.39 44.78 6.88
CA GLU A 67 -9.35 44.33 7.82
C GLU A 67 -9.56 42.87 8.24
N TRP A 68 -10.79 42.50 8.60
CA TRP A 68 -11.15 41.12 8.90
C TRP A 68 -10.89 40.18 7.72
N TYR A 69 -11.28 40.57 6.50
CA TYR A 69 -11.10 39.77 5.29
C TYR A 69 -9.62 39.51 5.00
N ILE A 70 -8.76 40.54 5.10
CA ILE A 70 -7.32 40.40 4.90
C ILE A 70 -6.75 39.42 5.94
N ALA A 71 -7.09 39.60 7.21
CA ALA A 71 -6.61 38.73 8.29
C ALA A 71 -7.11 37.28 8.14
N GLU A 72 -8.35 37.07 7.70
CA GLU A 72 -8.89 35.73 7.44
C GLU A 72 -8.26 35.08 6.21
N ARG A 73 -8.10 35.82 5.11
CA ARG A 73 -7.44 35.35 3.89
C ARG A 73 -6.02 34.90 4.17
N ASP A 74 -5.25 35.70 4.89
CA ASP A 74 -3.86 35.40 5.20
C ASP A 74 -3.74 34.17 6.10
N ARG A 75 -4.63 34.02 7.09
CA ARG A 75 -4.74 32.80 7.90
C ARG A 75 -5.04 31.55 7.06
N VAL A 76 -5.97 31.64 6.11
CA VAL A 76 -6.30 30.50 5.21
C VAL A 76 -5.12 30.18 4.29
N ILE A 77 -4.42 31.18 3.75
CA ILE A 77 -3.23 30.96 2.91
C ILE A 77 -2.12 30.28 3.73
N GLN A 78 -1.84 30.75 4.93
CA GLN A 78 -0.86 30.13 5.82
C GLN A 78 -1.23 28.67 6.11
N ALA A 79 -2.48 28.39 6.46
CA ALA A 79 -2.95 27.03 6.71
C ALA A 79 -2.82 26.11 5.48
N ILE A 80 -2.98 26.64 4.27
CA ILE A 80 -2.75 25.88 3.02
C ILE A 80 -1.28 25.51 2.90
N GLU A 81 -0.37 26.44 3.10
CA GLU A 81 1.07 26.19 2.98
C GLU A 81 1.57 25.21 4.06
N GLU A 82 1.12 25.35 5.30
CA GLU A 82 1.42 24.41 6.38
C GLU A 82 0.90 22.99 6.05
N ASN A 83 -0.34 22.89 5.55
CA ASN A 83 -0.91 21.60 5.16
C ASN A 83 -0.17 20.96 3.97
N LYS A 84 0.33 21.75 3.01
CA LYS A 84 1.16 21.24 1.91
C LYS A 84 2.47 20.65 2.41
N LEU A 85 3.13 21.29 3.37
CA LEU A 85 4.36 20.76 3.98
C LEU A 85 4.08 19.43 4.69
N GLU A 86 2.97 19.33 5.43
CA GLU A 86 2.58 18.08 6.07
C GLU A 86 2.22 16.99 5.05
N ILE A 87 1.57 17.34 3.93
CA ILE A 87 1.32 16.40 2.81
C ILE A 87 2.63 15.85 2.26
N LEU A 88 3.63 16.71 2.02
CA LEU A 88 4.95 16.28 1.52
C LEU A 88 5.60 15.31 2.50
N LYS A 89 5.63 15.66 3.80
CA LYS A 89 6.17 14.79 4.84
C LYS A 89 5.48 13.43 4.89
N VAL A 90 4.14 13.40 4.86
CA VAL A 90 3.39 12.13 4.89
C VAL A 90 3.63 11.31 3.61
N ARG A 91 3.85 11.95 2.45
CA ARG A 91 4.23 11.23 1.22
C ARG A 91 5.59 10.55 1.35
N ASP A 92 6.57 11.23 1.95
CA ASP A 92 7.88 10.64 2.21
C ASP A 92 7.75 9.47 3.20
N GLU A 93 6.98 9.62 4.27
CA GLU A 93 6.72 8.53 5.22
C GLU A 93 6.01 7.32 4.57
N ILE A 94 5.13 7.56 3.59
CA ILE A 94 4.48 6.49 2.81
C ILE A 94 5.51 5.77 1.93
N LEU A 95 6.41 6.52 1.29
CA LEU A 95 7.45 5.95 0.45
C LEU A 95 8.37 5.05 1.28
N ASP A 96 8.82 5.51 2.44
CA ASP A 96 9.68 4.73 3.35
C ASP A 96 8.97 3.46 3.83
N ALA A 97 7.73 3.58 4.29
CA ALA A 97 6.93 2.42 4.73
C ALA A 97 6.69 1.41 3.61
N PHE A 98 6.49 1.89 2.38
CA PHE A 98 6.32 1.02 1.21
C PHE A 98 7.62 0.28 0.86
N GLN A 99 8.77 0.95 0.89
CA GLN A 99 10.07 0.32 0.64
C GLN A 99 10.37 -0.78 1.67
N GLU A 100 10.11 -0.49 2.95
CA GLU A 100 10.28 -1.46 4.03
C GLU A 100 9.35 -2.67 3.85
N LEU A 101 8.07 -2.44 3.60
CA LEU A 101 7.11 -3.50 3.31
C LEU A 101 7.59 -4.36 2.13
N LYS A 102 8.10 -3.75 1.06
CA LYS A 102 8.53 -4.47 -0.12
C LYS A 102 9.75 -5.36 0.15
N THR A 103 10.68 -4.89 0.96
CA THR A 103 11.82 -5.70 1.43
C THR A 103 11.34 -6.97 2.16
N PHE A 104 10.36 -6.84 3.05
CA PHE A 104 9.80 -8.00 3.75
C PHE A 104 9.06 -8.95 2.80
N GLU A 105 8.27 -8.42 1.87
CA GLU A 105 7.56 -9.24 0.88
C GLU A 105 8.52 -10.04 -0.01
N ILE A 106 9.58 -9.41 -0.55
CA ILE A 106 10.60 -10.08 -1.37
C ILE A 106 11.33 -11.15 -0.54
N THR A 107 11.65 -10.85 0.71
CA THR A 107 12.32 -11.82 1.60
C THR A 107 11.44 -13.05 1.84
N GLN A 108 10.13 -12.85 2.03
CA GLN A 108 9.18 -13.94 2.21
C GLN A 108 9.02 -14.75 0.92
N GLU A 109 8.91 -14.09 -0.24
CA GLU A 109 8.81 -14.74 -1.55
C GLU A 109 10.04 -15.62 -1.84
N ASN A 110 11.24 -15.12 -1.56
CA ASN A 110 12.49 -15.88 -1.69
C ASN A 110 12.57 -17.07 -0.73
N ARG A 111 11.95 -17.00 0.45
CA ARG A 111 11.85 -18.15 1.37
C ARG A 111 10.88 -19.18 0.82
N ASP A 112 9.68 -18.76 0.44
CA ASP A 112 8.64 -19.66 -0.07
C ASP A 112 9.11 -20.37 -1.37
N LYS A 113 9.87 -19.67 -2.23
CA LYS A 113 10.50 -20.28 -3.42
C LYS A 113 11.51 -21.37 -3.06
N ARG A 114 12.40 -21.12 -2.11
CA ARG A 114 13.39 -22.12 -1.65
C ARG A 114 12.72 -23.34 -1.02
N GLU A 115 11.72 -23.13 -0.17
CA GLU A 115 10.95 -24.22 0.45
C GLU A 115 10.26 -25.08 -0.62
N LYS A 116 9.69 -24.45 -1.65
CA LYS A 116 9.06 -25.14 -2.77
C LYS A 116 10.08 -25.95 -3.58
N GLU A 117 11.21 -25.36 -3.96
CA GLU A 117 12.27 -26.05 -4.70
C GLU A 117 12.86 -27.24 -3.93
N GLU A 118 13.02 -27.12 -2.61
CA GLU A 118 13.44 -28.24 -1.76
C GLU A 118 12.41 -29.36 -1.70
N LEU A 119 11.12 -29.01 -1.60
CA LEU A 119 10.03 -29.97 -1.60
C LEU A 119 9.96 -30.72 -2.93
N GLU A 120 10.01 -30.00 -4.05
CA GLU A 120 10.01 -30.58 -5.40
C GLU A 120 11.20 -31.50 -5.61
N ARG A 121 12.40 -31.12 -5.14
CA ARG A 121 13.60 -31.97 -5.19
C ARG A 121 13.44 -33.26 -4.39
N LYS A 122 12.91 -33.17 -3.16
CA LYS A 122 12.65 -34.34 -2.30
C LYS A 122 11.60 -35.26 -2.92
N MET A 123 10.51 -34.70 -3.45
CA MET A 123 9.47 -35.47 -4.14
C MET A 123 10.01 -36.14 -5.40
N GLY A 124 10.82 -35.45 -6.20
CA GLY A 124 11.49 -36.00 -7.38
C GLY A 124 12.36 -37.21 -7.04
N ALA A 125 13.22 -37.08 -6.02
CA ALA A 125 14.07 -38.19 -5.57
C ALA A 125 13.26 -39.43 -5.12
N VAL A 126 12.14 -39.23 -4.44
CA VAL A 126 11.23 -40.33 -4.03
C VAL A 126 10.58 -40.99 -5.24
N LEU A 127 10.11 -40.20 -6.22
CA LEU A 127 9.50 -40.73 -7.44
C LEU A 127 10.50 -41.51 -8.29
N ASP A 128 11.74 -41.02 -8.38
CA ASP A 128 12.83 -41.72 -9.08
C ASP A 128 13.17 -43.06 -8.41
N GLU A 129 13.23 -43.09 -7.08
CA GLU A 129 13.45 -44.32 -6.32
C GLU A 129 12.34 -45.35 -6.56
N ILE A 130 11.07 -44.91 -6.52
CA ILE A 130 9.91 -45.76 -6.83
C ILE A 130 10.01 -46.29 -8.26
N GLY A 131 10.33 -45.44 -9.24
CA GLY A 131 10.49 -45.81 -10.64
C GLY A 131 11.58 -46.87 -10.85
N LEU A 132 12.74 -46.69 -10.22
CA LEU A 132 13.84 -47.66 -10.25
C LEU A 132 13.45 -49.00 -9.62
N ASN A 133 12.75 -48.99 -8.49
CA ASN A 133 12.31 -50.21 -7.82
C ASN A 133 11.27 -50.97 -8.66
N LEU A 134 10.30 -50.28 -9.27
CA LEU A 134 9.34 -50.87 -10.19
C LEU A 134 10.03 -51.48 -11.42
N TYR A 135 10.98 -50.76 -12.02
CA TYR A 135 11.75 -51.25 -13.15
C TYR A 135 12.58 -52.50 -12.81
N ARG A 136 13.27 -52.50 -11.65
CA ARG A 136 14.03 -53.66 -11.16
C ARG A 136 13.13 -54.88 -10.98
N ARG A 137 11.96 -54.70 -10.35
CA ARG A 137 10.99 -55.77 -10.13
C ARG A 137 10.50 -56.37 -11.45
N LYS A 138 10.14 -55.52 -12.41
CA LYS A 138 9.71 -55.99 -13.74
C LYS A 138 10.81 -56.79 -14.44
N LYS A 139 12.06 -56.30 -14.38
CA LYS A 139 13.21 -56.98 -14.97
C LYS A 139 13.50 -58.33 -14.31
N SER A 140 13.35 -58.44 -12.98
CA SER A 140 13.47 -59.73 -12.29
C SER A 140 12.36 -60.71 -12.66
N GLU A 141 11.11 -60.23 -12.76
CA GLU A 141 9.97 -61.06 -13.19
C GLU A 141 10.15 -61.57 -14.64
N GLU A 142 10.63 -60.71 -15.56
CA GLU A 142 10.95 -61.08 -16.94
C GLU A 142 12.10 -62.11 -17.00
N ALA A 143 13.14 -61.94 -16.17
CA ALA A 143 14.26 -62.88 -16.10
C ALA A 143 13.87 -64.24 -15.50
N GLU A 144 12.93 -64.26 -14.53
CA GLU A 144 12.36 -65.49 -13.98
C GLU A 144 11.48 -66.22 -15.00
N LEU A 145 10.70 -65.48 -15.81
CA LEU A 145 9.91 -66.07 -16.90
C LEU A 145 10.80 -66.73 -17.96
N GLN A 146 11.96 -66.13 -18.28
CA GLN A 146 12.92 -66.69 -19.25
C GLN A 146 13.69 -67.90 -18.71
N LYS A 147 13.82 -68.06 -17.39
CA LYS A 147 14.50 -69.19 -16.75
C LYS A 147 13.61 -70.41 -16.52
N LYS A 148 12.29 -70.32 -16.72
CA LYS A 148 11.39 -71.48 -16.65
C LYS A 148 11.61 -72.36 -17.90
N PRO A 149 12.23 -73.55 -17.79
CA PRO A 149 12.33 -74.43 -18.94
C PRO A 149 10.92 -74.85 -19.35
N ALA A 150 10.70 -74.96 -20.67
CA ALA A 150 9.62 -75.78 -21.20
C ALA A 150 9.80 -77.19 -20.65
N SER A 151 9.06 -77.56 -19.60
CA SER A 151 8.95 -78.94 -19.16
C SER A 151 7.49 -79.31 -19.02
N SER A 152 7.12 -80.32 -19.84
CA SER A 152 5.88 -81.11 -19.89
C SER A 152 4.59 -80.34 -20.17
N SER A 153 3.83 -80.61 -21.23
CA SER A 153 3.70 -81.78 -22.11
C SER A 153 3.09 -81.38 -23.44
#